data_AF-A0A7J9RQL1-F1
#
_entry.id   AF-A0A7J9RQL1-F1
#
_cell.length_a   1.000
_cell.length_b   1.000
_cell.length_c   1.000
_cell.angle_alpha   90.00
_cell.angle_beta   90.00
_cell.angle_gamma   90.00
#
_symmetry.space_group_name_H-M   'P 1'
#
loop_
_entity.id
_entity.type
_entity.pdbx_description
1 polymer ?
#
loop_
_entity_poly.entity_id
_entity_poly.type
_entity_poly.pdbx_seq_one_letter_code
_entity_poly.pdbx_strand_id
1 'polypeptide(L)'
;MDIDEIFAFYRCEFIPAYSDLVGYIGDKPRQVLIELENVLSHLSQNFNPKVDQKDKAKNLQMAYDHFVRATLDCYKLLWVNLHDQLKMIEADESVRKLGLNISEAEFLMALQKIRKLAQEARSIELESVGLDPMASIDKYKAVVQEGYRLIEKKDKNKIKDIKSLKGFISIKGFITGMVIGVFAGVISGYLLLFI
;
A
#
# COMPACT_ATOMS: atom_id res chain seq x y z
N MET A 1 4.75 -25.39 -20.20
CA MET A 1 3.59 -24.77 -19.54
C MET A 1 2.37 -25.61 -19.83
N ASP A 2 1.91 -26.30 -18.80
CA ASP A 2 0.65 -27.02 -18.83
C ASP A 2 -0.48 -26.17 -18.23
N ILE A 3 -1.73 -26.47 -18.60
CA ILE A 3 -2.90 -25.78 -18.06
C ILE A 3 -3.02 -25.97 -16.55
N ASP A 4 -2.63 -27.14 -16.04
CA ASP A 4 -2.65 -27.43 -14.60
C ASP A 4 -1.63 -26.59 -13.83
N GLU A 5 -0.44 -26.33 -14.40
CA GLU A 5 0.57 -25.44 -13.82
C GLU A 5 0.04 -24.00 -13.71
N ILE A 6 -0.64 -23.51 -14.75
CA ILE A 6 -1.27 -22.17 -14.75
C ILE A 6 -2.30 -22.08 -13.63
N PHE A 7 -3.19 -23.07 -13.52
CA PHE A 7 -4.23 -23.05 -12.50
C PHE A 7 -3.68 -23.28 -11.09
N ALA A 8 -2.58 -24.01 -10.94
CA ALA A 8 -1.86 -24.11 -9.67
C ALA A 8 -1.32 -22.74 -9.26
N PHE A 9 -0.65 -22.02 -10.16
CA PHE A 9 -0.17 -20.66 -9.90
C PHE A 9 -1.32 -19.69 -9.57
N TYR A 10 -2.41 -19.74 -10.35
CA TYR A 10 -3.61 -18.95 -10.11
C TYR A 10 -4.16 -19.12 -8.69
N ARG A 11 -4.28 -20.37 -8.22
CA ARG A 11 -4.83 -20.68 -6.90
C ARG A 11 -3.86 -20.37 -5.76
N CYS A 12 -2.58 -20.69 -5.92
CA CYS A 12 -1.61 -20.65 -4.84
C CYS A 12 -0.93 -19.28 -4.68
N GLU A 13 -0.74 -18.54 -5.77
CA GLU A 13 -0.02 -17.26 -5.73
C GLU A 13 -0.92 -16.07 -6.07
N PHE A 14 -1.65 -16.12 -7.18
CA PHE A 14 -2.44 -14.97 -7.64
C PHE A 14 -3.65 -14.68 -6.73
N ILE A 15 -4.49 -15.68 -6.44
CA ILE A 15 -5.71 -15.48 -5.63
C ILE A 15 -5.39 -14.85 -4.26
N PRO A 16 -4.40 -15.35 -3.48
CA PRO A 16 -4.03 -14.73 -2.21
C PRO A 16 -3.58 -13.28 -2.39
N ALA A 17 -2.66 -13.01 -3.33
CA ALA A 17 -2.14 -11.66 -3.56
C ALA A 17 -3.24 -10.66 -3.97
N TYR A 18 -4.15 -11.08 -4.86
CA TYR A 18 -5.28 -10.28 -5.31
C TYR A 18 -6.30 -10.03 -4.19
N SER A 19 -6.62 -11.06 -3.41
CA SER A 19 -7.58 -10.96 -2.31
C SER A 19 -7.07 -10.03 -1.21
N ASP A 20 -5.79 -10.14 -0.85
CA ASP A 20 -5.15 -9.25 0.10
C ASP A 20 -5.19 -7.80 -0.39
N LEU A 21 -4.85 -7.56 -1.65
CA LEU A 21 -4.88 -6.22 -2.25
C LEU A 21 -6.28 -5.61 -2.23
N VAL A 22 -7.27 -6.30 -2.78
CA VAL A 22 -8.65 -5.81 -2.87
C VAL A 22 -9.24 -5.64 -1.46
N GLY A 23 -8.96 -6.57 -0.56
CA GLY A 23 -9.38 -6.46 0.84
C GLY A 23 -8.76 -5.27 1.56
N TYR A 24 -7.50 -4.94 1.24
CA TYR A 24 -6.78 -3.83 1.85
C TYR A 24 -7.21 -2.46 1.32
N ILE A 25 -7.34 -2.31 -0.01
CA ILE A 25 -7.64 -1.02 -0.64
C ILE A 25 -9.15 -0.77 -0.82
N GLY A 26 -9.97 -1.82 -0.76
CA GLY A 26 -11.42 -1.74 -0.95
C GLY A 26 -11.87 -1.51 -2.39
N ASP A 27 -10.99 -1.74 -3.37
CA ASP A 27 -11.24 -1.49 -4.80
C ASP A 27 -10.51 -2.55 -5.66
N LYS A 28 -10.88 -2.65 -6.93
CA LYS A 28 -10.27 -3.54 -7.93
C LYS A 28 -9.35 -2.75 -8.86
N PRO A 29 -8.02 -2.88 -8.74
CA PRO A 29 -7.11 -2.10 -9.56
C PRO A 29 -7.26 -2.41 -11.05
N ARG A 30 -7.47 -1.37 -11.85
CA ARG A 30 -7.66 -1.48 -13.30
C ARG A 30 -6.54 -2.27 -13.99
N GLN A 31 -5.28 -2.05 -13.60
CA GLN A 31 -4.15 -2.75 -14.20
C GLN A 31 -4.24 -4.27 -14.01
N VAL A 32 -4.62 -4.72 -12.81
CA VAL A 32 -4.78 -6.16 -12.51
C VAL A 32 -5.94 -6.75 -13.32
N LEU A 33 -7.04 -6.01 -13.50
CA LEU A 33 -8.15 -6.44 -14.34
C LEU A 33 -7.76 -6.59 -15.81
N ILE A 34 -6.96 -5.65 -16.35
CA ILE A 34 -6.45 -5.73 -17.73
C ILE A 34 -5.57 -6.97 -17.90
N GLU A 35 -4.70 -7.26 -16.94
CA GLU A 35 -3.88 -8.48 -17.01
C GLU A 35 -4.74 -9.75 -16.95
N LEU A 36 -5.81 -9.78 -16.14
CA LEU A 36 -6.77 -10.90 -16.13
C LEU A 36 -7.52 -11.05 -17.46
N GLU A 37 -7.91 -9.96 -18.11
CA GLU A 37 -8.50 -9.99 -19.46
C GLU A 37 -7.51 -10.60 -20.47
N ASN A 38 -6.23 -10.24 -20.39
CA ASN A 38 -5.18 -10.81 -21.23
C ASN A 38 -5.00 -12.32 -20.96
N VAL A 39 -4.99 -12.75 -19.70
CA VAL A 39 -4.96 -14.18 -19.33
C VAL A 39 -6.11 -14.92 -20.02
N LEU A 40 -7.35 -14.41 -19.89
CA LEU A 40 -8.52 -15.05 -20.47
C LEU A 40 -8.46 -15.09 -22.01
N SER A 41 -8.00 -14.00 -22.63
CA SER A 41 -7.79 -13.93 -24.08
C SER A 41 -6.85 -15.03 -24.56
N HIS A 42 -5.71 -15.22 -23.89
CA HIS A 42 -4.75 -16.26 -24.23
C HIS A 42 -5.26 -17.68 -23.92
N LEU A 43 -5.88 -17.90 -22.76
CA LEU A 43 -6.47 -19.20 -22.42
C LEU A 43 -7.55 -19.61 -23.42
N SER A 44 -8.35 -18.67 -23.93
CA SER A 44 -9.39 -18.96 -24.92
C SER A 44 -8.83 -19.57 -26.22
N GLN A 45 -7.60 -19.19 -26.61
CA GLN A 45 -6.96 -19.74 -27.82
C GLN A 45 -6.62 -21.22 -27.70
N ASN A 46 -6.46 -21.74 -26.47
CA ASN A 46 -6.23 -23.17 -26.26
C ASN A 46 -7.43 -24.03 -26.73
N PHE A 47 -8.63 -23.46 -26.67
CA PHE A 47 -9.88 -24.08 -27.08
C PHE A 47 -10.28 -23.73 -28.52
N ASN A 48 -9.52 -22.88 -29.21
CA ASN A 48 -9.79 -22.51 -30.59
C ASN A 48 -9.35 -23.63 -31.55
N PRO A 49 -10.26 -24.21 -32.36
CA PRO A 49 -9.91 -25.28 -33.30
C PRO A 49 -9.06 -24.81 -34.49
N LYS A 50 -8.99 -23.48 -34.73
CA LYS A 50 -8.22 -22.88 -35.83
C LYS A 50 -6.75 -22.60 -35.47
N VAL A 51 -6.37 -22.76 -34.20
CA VAL A 51 -5.02 -22.51 -33.71
C VAL A 51 -4.27 -23.83 -33.65
N ASP A 52 -3.05 -23.86 -34.17
CA ASP A 52 -2.23 -25.07 -34.14
C ASP A 52 -1.68 -25.36 -32.73
N GLN A 53 -1.16 -26.57 -32.53
CA GLN A 53 -0.69 -27.00 -31.21
C GLN A 53 0.49 -26.17 -30.67
N LYS A 54 1.35 -25.65 -31.56
CA LYS A 54 2.52 -24.85 -31.18
C LYS A 54 2.07 -23.49 -30.66
N ASP A 55 1.14 -22.86 -31.35
CA ASP A 55 0.57 -21.57 -30.95
C ASP A 55 -0.31 -21.70 -29.70
N LYS A 56 -0.97 -22.84 -29.50
CA LYS A 56 -1.66 -23.14 -28.22
C LYS A 56 -0.70 -23.16 -27.04
N ALA A 57 0.43 -23.87 -27.16
CA ALA A 57 1.44 -23.92 -26.11
C ALA A 57 2.02 -22.53 -25.82
N LYS A 58 2.25 -21.71 -26.85
CA LYS A 58 2.67 -20.32 -26.70
C LYS A 58 1.63 -19.48 -25.94
N ASN A 59 0.35 -19.63 -26.27
CA ASN A 59 -0.73 -18.93 -25.56
C ASN A 59 -0.83 -19.34 -24.08
N LEU A 60 -0.62 -20.62 -23.75
CA LEU A 60 -0.56 -21.06 -22.35
C LEU A 60 0.60 -20.37 -21.60
N GLN A 61 1.79 -20.28 -22.21
CA GLN A 61 2.90 -19.53 -21.62
C GLN A 61 2.56 -18.05 -21.42
N MET A 62 1.95 -17.39 -22.41
CA MET A 62 1.55 -15.99 -22.30
C MET A 62 0.52 -15.78 -21.17
N ALA A 63 -0.46 -16.67 -21.05
CA ALA A 63 -1.42 -16.62 -19.95
C ALA A 63 -0.73 -16.74 -18.58
N TYR A 64 0.25 -17.65 -18.45
CA TYR A 64 1.07 -17.75 -17.24
C TYR A 64 1.83 -16.43 -16.95
N ASP A 65 2.50 -15.87 -17.95
CA ASP A 65 3.29 -14.64 -17.80
C ASP A 65 2.42 -13.45 -17.37
N HIS A 66 1.18 -13.37 -17.87
CA HIS A 66 0.21 -12.37 -17.45
C HIS A 66 -0.24 -12.57 -15.99
N PHE A 67 -0.46 -13.81 -15.53
CA PHE A 67 -0.74 -14.06 -14.12
C PHE A 67 0.42 -13.67 -13.21
N VAL A 68 1.64 -14.00 -13.61
CA VAL A 68 2.86 -13.65 -12.88
C VAL A 68 2.98 -12.13 -12.74
N ARG A 69 2.78 -11.39 -13.84
CA ARG A 69 2.77 -9.92 -13.81
C ARG A 69 1.67 -9.37 -12.92
N ALA A 70 0.45 -9.86 -13.06
CA ALA A 70 -0.68 -9.44 -12.23
C ALA A 70 -0.41 -9.67 -10.74
N THR A 71 0.21 -10.80 -10.39
CA THR A 71 0.58 -11.15 -9.00
C THR A 71 1.63 -10.19 -8.45
N LEU A 72 2.68 -9.89 -9.23
CA LEU A 72 3.70 -8.92 -8.84
C LEU A 72 3.11 -7.52 -8.65
N ASP A 73 2.24 -7.09 -9.57
CA ASP A 73 1.56 -5.79 -9.48
C ASP A 73 0.68 -5.71 -8.22
N CYS A 74 0.04 -6.82 -7.81
CA CYS A 74 -0.73 -6.84 -6.57
C CYS A 74 0.14 -6.52 -5.35
N TYR A 75 1.30 -7.17 -5.20
CA TYR A 75 2.19 -6.90 -4.08
C TYR A 75 2.83 -5.50 -4.13
N LYS A 76 3.14 -4.99 -5.32
CA LYS A 76 3.65 -3.62 -5.51
C LYS A 76 2.63 -2.58 -5.08
N LEU A 77 1.37 -2.74 -5.49
CA LEU A 77 0.28 -1.84 -5.10
C LEU A 77 -0.01 -1.93 -3.59
N LEU A 78 0.00 -3.14 -3.01
CA LEU A 78 -0.09 -3.32 -1.56
C LEU A 78 1.02 -2.56 -0.84
N TRP A 79 2.27 -2.73 -1.27
CA TRP A 79 3.41 -2.03 -0.69
C TRP A 79 3.24 -0.50 -0.74
N VAL A 80 2.82 0.06 -1.87
CA VAL A 80 2.58 1.51 -1.98
C VAL A 80 1.58 1.98 -0.93
N ASN A 81 0.44 1.29 -0.80
CA ASN A 81 -0.60 1.65 0.17
C ASN A 81 -0.14 1.48 1.64
N LEU A 82 0.60 0.40 1.93
CA LEU A 82 1.19 0.18 3.26
C LEU A 82 2.21 1.28 3.58
N HIS A 83 3.08 1.61 2.64
CA HIS A 83 4.12 2.62 2.81
C HIS A 83 3.54 4.01 3.03
N ASP A 84 2.47 4.38 2.34
CA ASP A 84 1.79 5.66 2.56
C ASP A 84 1.20 5.75 3.96
N GLN A 85 0.58 4.68 4.47
CA GLN A 85 0.12 4.64 5.86
C GLN A 85 1.27 4.73 6.87
N LEU A 86 2.37 4.03 6.61
CA LEU A 86 3.57 4.11 7.45
C LEU A 86 4.19 5.52 7.44
N LYS A 87 4.18 6.21 6.30
CA LYS A 87 4.60 7.62 6.19
C LYS A 87 3.69 8.55 6.98
N MET A 88 2.37 8.32 6.99
CA MET A 88 1.47 9.11 7.82
C MET A 88 1.78 8.95 9.31
N ILE A 89 2.13 7.74 9.75
CA ILE A 89 2.60 7.49 11.11
C ILE A 89 3.94 8.19 11.33
N GLU A 90 4.89 8.04 10.39
CA GLU A 90 6.21 8.66 10.45
C GLU A 90 6.13 10.19 10.51
N ALA A 91 5.15 10.82 9.88
CA ALA A 91 5.01 12.28 9.88
C ALA A 91 4.37 12.83 11.18
N ASP A 92 3.56 12.04 11.89
CA ASP A 92 2.87 12.50 13.11
C ASP A 92 3.65 12.09 14.38
N GLU A 93 4.41 13.03 14.94
CA GLU A 93 5.20 12.82 16.16
C GLU A 93 4.39 12.29 17.35
N SER A 94 3.17 12.78 17.55
CA SER A 94 2.33 12.30 18.65
C SER A 94 1.91 10.86 18.44
N VAL A 95 1.59 10.49 17.20
CA VAL A 95 1.27 9.09 16.85
C VAL A 95 2.49 8.20 16.99
N ARG A 96 3.69 8.63 16.55
CA ARG A 96 4.92 7.84 16.74
C ARG A 96 5.23 7.58 18.21
N LYS A 97 5.09 8.60 19.06
CA LYS A 97 5.45 8.53 20.48
C LYS A 97 4.43 7.79 21.34
N LEU A 98 3.14 7.97 21.04
CA LEU A 98 2.07 7.56 21.95
C LEU A 98 1.03 6.65 21.27
N GLY A 99 0.97 6.63 19.94
CA GLY A 99 -0.03 5.87 19.18
C GLY A 99 0.36 4.44 18.85
N LEU A 100 1.57 3.99 19.22
CA LEU A 100 2.10 2.67 18.90
C LEU A 100 2.29 1.82 20.17
N ASN A 101 2.30 0.49 19.99
CA ASN A 101 2.63 -0.50 21.01
C ASN A 101 4.11 -0.93 20.98
N ILE A 102 4.95 -0.12 20.33
CA ILE A 102 6.41 -0.21 20.28
C ILE A 102 6.97 1.18 20.51
N SER A 103 8.26 1.27 20.83
CA SER A 103 8.93 2.57 20.95
C SER A 103 9.08 3.28 19.60
N GLU A 104 9.24 4.60 19.63
CA GLU A 104 9.53 5.40 18.42
C GLU A 104 10.82 4.93 17.73
N ALA A 105 11.85 4.58 18.50
CA ALA A 105 13.10 4.06 17.96
C ALA A 105 12.92 2.73 17.22
N GLU A 106 12.19 1.78 17.82
CA GLU A 106 11.87 0.49 17.19
C GLU A 106 11.06 0.69 15.90
N PHE A 107 10.09 1.61 15.91
CA PHE A 107 9.30 1.93 14.72
C PHE A 107 10.17 2.46 13.58
N LEU A 108 11.03 3.44 13.86
CA LEU A 108 11.90 4.05 12.84
C LEU A 108 12.91 3.04 12.28
N MET A 109 13.49 2.19 13.13
CA MET A 109 14.39 1.12 12.70
C MET A 109 13.68 0.10 11.82
N ALA A 110 12.47 -0.33 12.21
CA ALA A 110 11.66 -1.26 11.42
C ALA A 110 11.27 -0.65 10.07
N LEU A 111 10.84 0.61 10.05
CA LEU A 111 10.49 1.32 8.82
C LEU A 111 11.69 1.43 7.86
N GLN A 112 12.87 1.76 8.39
CA GLN A 112 14.09 1.81 7.58
C GLN A 112 14.47 0.44 7.01
N LYS A 113 14.30 -0.63 7.81
CA LYS A 113 14.53 -2.01 7.35
C LYS A 113 13.58 -2.37 6.20
N ILE A 114 12.29 -2.07 6.32
CA ILE A 114 11.30 -2.36 5.27
C ILE A 114 11.62 -1.59 3.99
N ARG A 115 12.05 -0.31 4.10
CA ARG A 115 12.48 0.48 2.95
C ARG A 115 13.67 -0.14 2.22
N LYS A 116 14.64 -0.69 2.95
CA LYS A 116 15.77 -1.43 2.35
C LYS A 116 15.29 -2.69 1.63
N LEU A 117 14.43 -3.48 2.25
CA LEU A 117 13.83 -4.66 1.62
C LEU A 117 13.07 -4.30 0.33
N ALA A 118 12.32 -3.20 0.34
CA ALA A 118 11.61 -2.71 -0.85
C ALA A 118 12.56 -2.26 -1.96
N GLN A 119 13.67 -1.62 -1.60
CA GLN A 119 14.71 -1.24 -2.55
C GLN A 119 15.38 -2.48 -3.16
N GLU A 120 15.71 -3.48 -2.35
CA GLU A 120 16.26 -4.75 -2.81
C GLU A 120 15.29 -5.49 -3.74
N ALA A 121 14.00 -5.55 -3.39
CA ALA A 121 12.96 -6.13 -4.24
C ALA A 121 12.90 -5.44 -5.61
N ARG A 122 13.02 -4.11 -5.63
CA ARG A 122 13.05 -3.33 -6.87
C ARG A 122 14.33 -3.58 -7.69
N SER A 123 15.48 -3.69 -7.06
CA SER A 123 16.73 -4.04 -7.76
C SER A 123 16.63 -5.41 -8.43
N ILE A 124 16.13 -6.41 -7.69
CA ILE A 124 15.92 -7.76 -8.23
C ILE A 124 14.92 -7.76 -9.39
N GLU A 125 13.83 -7.00 -9.28
CA GLU A 125 12.86 -6.83 -10.37
C GLU A 125 13.51 -6.27 -11.63
N LEU A 126 14.40 -5.29 -11.51
CA LEU A 126 15.10 -4.67 -12.64
C LEU A 126 16.17 -5.58 -13.25
N GLU A 127 16.84 -6.39 -12.44
CA GLU A 127 17.86 -7.34 -12.88
C GLU A 127 17.25 -8.61 -13.49
N SER A 128 16.05 -8.99 -13.06
CA SER A 128 15.38 -10.24 -13.43
C SER A 128 14.29 -10.08 -14.48
N VAL A 129 14.21 -8.92 -15.16
CA VAL A 129 13.18 -8.63 -16.18
C VAL A 129 13.23 -9.69 -17.28
N GLY A 130 12.18 -10.50 -17.36
CA GLY A 130 12.06 -11.57 -18.36
C GLY A 130 12.89 -12.83 -18.07
N LEU A 131 13.57 -12.91 -16.91
CA LEU A 131 14.42 -14.04 -16.52
C LEU A 131 13.84 -14.82 -15.33
N ASP A 132 13.53 -14.14 -14.22
CA ASP A 132 12.96 -14.77 -13.03
C ASP A 132 11.98 -13.82 -12.31
N PRO A 133 10.72 -13.79 -12.75
CA PRO A 133 9.70 -12.99 -12.09
C PRO A 133 9.32 -13.51 -10.69
N MET A 134 9.57 -14.79 -10.39
CA MET A 134 9.21 -15.39 -9.10
C MET A 134 10.08 -14.86 -7.97
N ALA A 135 11.39 -14.70 -8.22
CA ALA A 135 12.29 -14.06 -7.27
C ALA A 135 11.82 -12.65 -6.88
N SER A 136 11.23 -11.91 -7.83
CA SER A 136 10.68 -10.58 -7.57
C SER A 136 9.41 -10.64 -6.71
N ILE A 137 8.50 -11.57 -7.01
CA ILE A 137 7.27 -11.79 -6.24
C ILE A 137 7.59 -12.11 -4.79
N ASP A 138 8.51 -13.05 -4.53
CA ASP A 138 8.86 -13.45 -3.16
C ASP A 138 9.43 -12.29 -2.34
N LYS A 139 10.23 -11.43 -2.96
CA LYS A 139 10.81 -10.26 -2.30
C LYS A 139 9.74 -9.22 -1.96
N TYR A 140 8.82 -8.91 -2.87
CA TYR A 140 7.72 -8.00 -2.57
C TYR A 140 6.73 -8.60 -1.56
N LYS A 141 6.49 -9.91 -1.58
CA LYS A 141 5.68 -10.63 -0.58
C LYS A 141 6.28 -10.46 0.82
N ALA A 142 7.59 -10.59 0.97
CA ALA A 142 8.29 -10.34 2.24
C ALA A 142 8.18 -8.87 2.70
N VAL A 143 8.30 -7.91 1.77
CA VAL A 143 8.12 -6.47 2.07
C VAL A 143 6.72 -6.19 2.61
N VAL A 144 5.70 -6.73 1.96
CA VAL A 144 4.29 -6.58 2.36
C VAL A 144 4.03 -7.21 3.73
N GLN A 145 4.56 -8.40 4.00
CA GLN A 145 4.43 -9.06 5.31
C GLN A 145 5.04 -8.23 6.45
N GLU A 146 6.24 -7.68 6.26
CA GLU A 146 6.85 -6.80 7.27
C GLU A 146 6.08 -5.48 7.41
N GLY A 147 5.53 -4.95 6.30
CA GLY A 147 4.64 -3.78 6.30
C GLY A 147 3.40 -3.99 7.17
N TYR A 148 2.71 -5.12 7.00
CA TYR A 148 1.57 -5.50 7.84
C TYR A 148 1.95 -5.60 9.31
N ARG A 149 3.03 -6.33 9.61
CA ARG A 149 3.53 -6.50 10.99
C ARG A 149 3.79 -5.17 11.69
N LEU A 150 4.28 -4.17 10.97
CA LEU A 150 4.55 -2.84 11.52
C LEU A 150 3.26 -2.04 11.71
N ILE A 151 2.32 -2.10 10.75
CA ILE A 151 1.00 -1.45 10.87
C ILE A 151 0.20 -2.02 12.05
N GLU A 152 0.29 -3.32 12.31
CA GLU A 152 -0.38 -3.97 13.45
C GLU A 152 0.09 -3.45 14.81
N LYS A 153 1.24 -2.76 14.89
CA LYS A 153 1.70 -2.11 16.13
C LYS A 153 0.91 -0.85 16.47
N LYS A 154 0.05 -0.39 15.57
CA LYS A 154 -0.83 0.76 15.76
C LYS A 154 -1.91 0.46 16.81
N ASP A 155 -1.96 1.28 17.86
CA ASP A 155 -3.06 1.24 18.82
C ASP A 155 -4.17 2.22 18.40
N LYS A 156 -5.29 1.66 17.92
CA LYS A 156 -6.43 2.46 17.43
C LYS A 156 -7.04 3.33 18.53
N ASN A 157 -7.04 2.89 19.79
CA ASN A 157 -7.61 3.63 20.90
C ASN A 157 -6.71 4.82 21.24
N LYS A 158 -5.40 4.58 21.43
CA LYS A 158 -4.44 5.66 21.72
C LYS A 158 -4.44 6.73 20.63
N ILE A 159 -4.51 6.32 19.36
CA ILE A 159 -4.55 7.28 18.25
C ILE A 159 -5.84 8.09 18.22
N LYS A 160 -6.98 7.48 18.55
CA LYS A 160 -8.26 8.19 18.66
C LYS A 160 -8.19 9.24 19.77
N ASP A 161 -7.59 8.89 20.91
CA ASP A 161 -7.43 9.79 22.05
C ASP A 161 -6.46 10.93 21.73
N ILE A 162 -5.34 10.64 21.05
CA ILE A 162 -4.41 11.69 20.58
C ILE A 162 -5.12 12.66 19.63
N LYS A 163 -5.93 12.16 18.70
CA LYS A 163 -6.67 13.00 17.75
C LYS A 163 -7.72 13.86 18.45
N SER A 164 -8.46 13.31 19.42
CA SER A 164 -9.45 14.08 20.18
C SER A 164 -8.78 15.17 21.02
N LEU A 165 -7.64 14.86 21.64
CA LEU A 165 -6.88 15.78 22.47
C LEU A 165 -6.25 16.91 21.65
N LYS A 166 -5.66 16.60 20.48
CA LYS A 166 -5.20 17.61 19.51
C LYS A 166 -6.34 18.52 19.04
N GLY A 167 -7.49 17.93 18.71
CA GLY A 167 -8.69 18.68 18.30
C GLY A 167 -9.17 19.64 19.40
N PHE A 168 -9.22 19.16 20.64
CA PHE A 168 -9.62 19.97 21.80
C PHE A 168 -8.65 21.12 22.08
N ILE A 169 -7.33 20.88 22.01
CA ILE A 169 -6.32 21.93 22.17
C ILE A 169 -6.44 22.98 21.06
N SER A 170 -6.64 22.55 19.81
CA SER A 170 -6.82 23.46 18.67
C SER A 170 -8.05 24.36 18.84
N ILE A 171 -9.19 23.79 19.25
CA ILE A 171 -10.42 24.56 19.52
C ILE A 171 -10.21 25.57 20.63
N LYS A 172 -9.53 25.19 21.72
CA LYS A 172 -9.18 26.13 22.79
C LYS A 172 -8.31 27.27 22.29
N GLY A 173 -7.26 26.97 21.52
CA GLY A 173 -6.39 27.99 20.94
C GLY A 173 -7.13 28.97 20.04
N PHE A 174 -8.07 28.47 19.23
CA PHE A 174 -8.93 29.29 18.39
C PHE A 174 -9.83 30.23 19.22
N ILE A 175 -10.48 29.71 20.26
CA ILE A 175 -11.32 30.52 21.16
C ILE A 175 -10.48 31.59 21.88
N THR A 176 -9.32 31.22 22.42
CA THR A 176 -8.42 32.17 23.08
C THR A 176 -7.96 33.28 22.12
N GLY A 177 -7.59 32.92 20.88
CA GLY A 177 -7.22 33.90 19.85
C GLY A 177 -8.36 34.85 19.50
N MET A 178 -9.59 34.32 19.42
CA MET A 178 -10.78 35.13 19.15
C MET A 178 -11.07 36.12 20.28
N VAL A 179 -10.96 35.67 21.54
CA VAL A 179 -11.12 36.53 22.73
C VAL A 179 -10.08 37.64 22.76
N ILE A 180 -8.79 37.32 22.54
CA ILE A 180 -7.71 38.31 22.48
C ILE A 180 -7.96 39.32 21.36
N GLY A 181 -8.39 38.85 20.18
CA GLY A 181 -8.69 39.71 19.03
C GLY A 181 -9.82 40.69 19.32
N VAL A 182 -10.90 40.25 19.98
CA VAL A 182 -12.01 41.12 20.40
C VAL A 182 -11.53 42.18 21.40
N PHE A 183 -10.77 41.78 22.43
CA PHE A 183 -10.25 42.73 23.41
C PHE A 183 -9.28 43.76 22.79
N ALA A 184 -8.37 43.32 21.93
CA ALA A 184 -7.46 44.20 21.22
C ALA A 184 -8.22 45.19 20.30
N GLY A 185 -9.25 44.72 19.60
CA GLY A 185 -10.11 45.55 18.76
C GLY A 185 -10.87 46.61 19.56
N VAL A 186 -11.43 46.25 20.71
CA VAL A 186 -12.13 47.20 21.61
C VAL A 186 -11.16 48.24 22.16
N ILE A 187 -9.97 47.84 22.62
CA ILE A 187 -8.96 48.77 23.13
C ILE A 187 -8.49 49.71 22.02
N SER A 188 -8.20 49.20 20.82
CA SER A 188 -7.79 50.03 19.69
C SER A 188 -8.87 51.00 19.24
N GLY A 189 -10.13 50.55 19.19
CA GLY A 189 -11.27 51.41 18.86
C GLY A 189 -11.51 52.48 19.91
N TYR A 190 -11.34 52.15 21.19
CA TYR A 190 -11.42 53.12 22.28
C TYR A 190 -10.30 54.16 22.19
N LEU A 191 -9.05 53.75 21.97
CA LEU A 191 -7.92 54.67 21.83
C LEU A 191 -8.08 55.63 20.64
N LEU A 192 -8.66 55.17 19.53
CA LEU A 192 -8.97 56.02 18.36
C LEU A 192 -10.04 57.08 18.63
N LEU A 193 -10.85 56.95 19.68
CA LEU A 193 -11.83 57.98 20.07
C LEU A 193 -11.19 59.15 20.85
N PHE A 194 -9.94 59.01 21.31
CA PHE A 194 -9.21 60.03 22.09
C PHE A 194 -8.06 60.70 21.32
N ILE A 195 -7.93 60.39 20.02
CA ILE A 195 -7.01 61.04 19.08
C ILE A 195 -7.86 61.80 18.07
#